data_AF-A0A392MM97-F1
#
_entry.id   AF-A0A392MM97-F1
#
_cell.length_a   1.000
_cell.length_b   1.000
_cell.length_c   1.000
_cell.angle_alpha   90.00
_cell.angle_beta   90.00
_cell.angle_gamma   90.00
#
_symmetry.space_group_name_H-M   'P 1'
#
loop_
_entity.id
_entity.type
_entity.pdbx_description
1 polymer ?
#
loop_
_entity_poly.entity_id
_entity_poly.type
_entity_poly.pdbx_seq_one_letter_code
_entity_poly.pdbx_strand_id
1 'polypeptide(L)'
;MVLCSHKKNALDFLDQLSSVYQQKYILTSAVEVDGTQAFIDEICKLAESNGLPSKGYRSSLSEFSAGEVRRHLSEVEKFLYIALGSESGVNAVFTNGRVRLSLSPAVTCPIDESTFLSADLHLLESIELKKRTNHIVDIIEEVTWQDVDPDMLTSKFISDIIMSVSSSMSMRERSSESARFEVLSDQHSAIILNNENSSIHIDAVLDPLSPTSQKLSGILRVLWKYIQPSMRIVLNPLVG
;
A
#
# COMPACT_ATOMS: atom_id res chain seq x y z
N MET A 1 3.22 8.66 20.43
CA MET A 1 3.45 8.71 18.97
C MET A 1 4.34 9.90 18.68
N VAL A 2 5.59 9.70 18.21
CA VAL A 2 6.45 10.83 17.81
C VAL A 2 6.25 11.04 16.31
N LEU A 3 5.43 12.03 15.96
CA LEU A 3 5.24 12.48 14.58
C LEU A 3 6.32 13.52 14.26
N CYS A 4 6.98 13.41 13.11
CA CYS A 4 7.88 14.44 12.58
C CYS A 4 7.21 15.12 11.38
N SER A 5 7.07 16.44 11.42
CA SER A 5 6.46 17.22 10.32
C SER A 5 7.24 18.52 10.13
N HIS A 6 7.46 18.88 8.87
CA HIS A 6 8.05 20.17 8.50
C HIS A 6 7.09 21.36 8.74
N LYS A 7 5.82 21.10 9.07
CA LYS A 7 4.84 22.13 9.40
C LYS A 7 4.86 22.38 10.91
N LYS A 8 5.26 23.60 11.27
CA LYS A 8 5.60 24.06 12.63
C LYS A 8 4.53 23.78 13.71
N ASN A 9 3.27 23.59 13.34
CA ASN A 9 2.15 23.37 14.28
C ASN A 9 1.28 22.15 13.95
N ALA A 10 1.64 21.36 12.92
CA ALA A 10 0.84 20.21 12.52
C ALA A 10 0.93 19.06 13.54
N LEU A 11 2.07 18.96 14.23
CA LEU A 11 2.32 17.95 15.24
C LEU A 11 1.47 18.20 16.49
N ASP A 12 1.48 19.43 16.98
CA ASP A 12 0.68 19.83 18.15
C ASP A 12 -0.82 19.65 17.89
N PHE A 13 -1.28 19.99 16.68
CA PHE A 13 -2.65 19.72 16.25
C PHE A 13 -3.00 18.23 16.29
N LEU A 14 -2.14 17.36 15.76
CA LEU A 14 -2.38 15.91 15.73
C LEU A 14 -2.34 15.29 17.13
N ASP A 15 -1.47 15.77 18.01
CA ASP A 15 -1.39 15.31 19.40
C ASP A 15 -2.64 15.70 20.21
N GLN A 16 -3.10 16.94 20.06
CA GLN A 16 -4.35 17.43 20.65
C GLN A 16 -5.56 16.65 20.10
N LEU A 17 -5.62 16.44 18.79
CA LEU A 17 -6.70 15.67 18.16
C LEU A 17 -6.74 14.22 18.65
N SER A 18 -5.58 13.59 18.78
CA SER A 18 -5.46 12.21 19.29
C SER A 18 -5.94 12.11 20.74
N SER A 19 -5.58 13.10 21.58
CA SER A 19 -6.01 13.20 22.97
C SER A 19 -7.54 13.35 23.08
N VAL A 20 -8.14 14.24 22.27
CA VAL A 20 -9.60 14.43 22.22
C VAL A 20 -10.30 13.16 21.76
N TYR A 21 -9.78 12.49 20.73
CA TYR A 21 -10.34 11.25 20.22
C TYR A 21 -10.30 10.14 21.28
N GLN A 22 -9.17 9.96 21.97
CA GLN A 22 -9.01 8.96 23.01
C GLN A 22 -9.97 9.19 24.19
N GLN A 23 -10.14 10.44 24.63
CA GLN A 23 -11.04 10.78 25.73
C GLN A 23 -12.51 10.53 25.36
N LYS A 24 -12.94 10.96 24.17
CA LYS A 24 -14.35 10.90 23.77
C LYS A 24 -14.80 9.53 23.26
N TYR A 25 -13.94 8.81 22.54
CA TYR A 25 -14.35 7.61 21.79
C TYR A 25 -13.79 6.30 22.32
N ILE A 26 -12.69 6.33 23.08
CA ILE A 26 -12.06 5.11 23.63
C ILE A 26 -12.43 4.95 25.11
N LEU A 27 -12.37 6.02 25.90
CA LEU A 27 -12.61 5.97 27.35
C LEU A 27 -14.08 6.12 27.76
N THR A 28 -14.89 6.81 26.95
CA THR A 28 -16.31 7.03 27.24
C THR A 28 -17.13 5.97 26.50
N SER A 29 -17.85 5.11 27.23
CA SER A 29 -18.65 4.03 26.63
C SER A 29 -19.62 4.59 25.59
N ALA A 30 -19.79 3.87 24.47
CA ALA A 30 -20.41 4.26 23.20
C ALA A 30 -21.91 4.67 23.21
N VAL A 31 -22.44 5.22 24.30
CA VAL A 31 -23.88 5.48 24.47
C VAL A 31 -24.29 6.91 24.07
N GLU A 32 -23.38 7.89 24.06
CA GLU A 32 -23.70 9.24 23.60
C GLU A 32 -22.57 9.80 22.73
N VAL A 33 -22.46 9.30 21.51
CA VAL A 33 -21.60 9.96 20.51
C VAL A 33 -22.35 11.18 19.99
N ASP A 34 -21.97 12.33 20.53
CA ASP A 34 -22.29 13.66 20.00
C ASP A 34 -22.11 13.63 18.47
N GLY A 35 -23.10 14.11 17.73
CA GLY A 35 -23.23 13.84 16.29
C GLY A 35 -21.97 14.21 15.50
N THR A 36 -21.74 13.56 14.35
CA THR A 36 -20.58 13.77 13.47
C THR A 36 -20.22 15.26 13.24
N GLN A 37 -21.20 16.16 13.28
CA GLN A 37 -21.00 17.61 13.21
C GLN A 37 -20.28 18.21 14.42
N ALA A 38 -20.60 17.79 15.65
CA ALA A 38 -19.92 18.26 16.86
C ALA A 38 -18.43 17.89 16.82
N PHE A 39 -18.10 16.70 16.31
CA PHE A 39 -16.72 16.27 16.11
C PHE A 39 -16.00 17.09 15.03
N ILE A 40 -16.65 17.36 13.89
CA ILE A 40 -16.10 18.21 12.83
C ILE A 40 -15.83 19.63 13.35
N ASP A 41 -16.76 20.19 14.11
CA ASP A 41 -16.62 21.53 14.70
C ASP A 41 -15.45 21.60 15.69
N GLU A 42 -15.22 20.53 16.45
CA GLU A 42 -14.08 20.44 17.36
C GLU A 42 -12.75 20.36 16.61
N ILE A 43 -12.69 19.58 15.53
CA ILE A 43 -11.53 19.54 14.64
C ILE A 43 -11.26 20.92 14.03
N CYS A 44 -12.29 21.62 13.56
CA CYS A 44 -12.15 22.95 12.98
C CYS A 44 -11.61 23.97 14.00
N LYS A 45 -12.08 23.92 15.25
CA LYS A 45 -11.56 24.77 16.35
C LYS A 45 -10.09 24.47 16.66
N LEU A 46 -9.73 23.19 16.75
CA LEU A 46 -8.34 22.78 16.94
C LEU A 46 -7.44 23.19 15.76
N ALA A 47 -7.95 23.13 14.54
CA ALA A 47 -7.22 23.58 13.37
C ALA A 47 -6.95 25.09 13.44
N GLU A 48 -7.97 25.89 13.78
CA GLU A 48 -7.85 27.34 13.97
C GLU A 48 -6.84 27.72 15.07
N SER A 49 -6.89 27.04 16.23
CA SER A 49 -5.97 27.31 17.34
C SER A 49 -4.51 26.99 17.00
N ASN A 50 -4.27 26.09 16.04
CA ASN A 50 -2.95 25.71 15.57
C ASN A 50 -2.54 26.44 14.27
N GLY A 51 -3.35 27.39 13.78
CA GLY A 51 -3.05 28.17 12.57
C GLY A 51 -3.20 27.37 11.26
N LEU A 52 -3.99 26.29 11.28
CA LEU A 52 -4.30 25.45 10.14
C LEU A 52 -5.63 25.87 9.48
N PRO A 53 -5.83 25.61 8.17
CA PRO A 53 -7.03 26.08 7.46
C PRO A 53 -8.28 25.26 7.82
N SER A 54 -9.10 25.77 8.76
CA SER A 54 -10.34 25.11 9.22
C SER A 54 -11.38 24.87 8.13
N LYS A 55 -11.52 25.79 7.18
CA LYS A 55 -12.48 25.68 6.07
C LYS A 55 -12.21 24.46 5.18
N GLY A 56 -10.94 24.15 4.93
CA GLY A 56 -10.55 22.99 4.14
C GLY A 56 -10.86 21.67 4.84
N TYR A 57 -10.63 21.59 6.16
CA TYR A 57 -11.04 20.43 6.95
C TYR A 57 -12.54 20.25 6.96
N ARG A 58 -13.32 21.34 7.10
CA ARG A 58 -14.77 21.26 7.14
C ARG A 58 -15.36 20.74 5.84
N SER A 59 -14.88 21.21 4.69
CA SER A 59 -15.33 20.71 3.38
C SER A 59 -14.97 19.23 3.22
N SER A 60 -13.71 18.85 3.45
CA SER A 60 -13.28 17.47 3.27
C SER A 60 -13.96 16.50 4.23
N LEU A 61 -14.11 16.85 5.51
CA LEU A 61 -14.77 15.98 6.49
C LEU A 61 -16.28 15.86 6.29
N SER A 62 -16.92 16.86 5.64
CA SER A 62 -18.35 16.81 5.31
C SER A 62 -18.64 15.93 4.08
N GLU A 63 -17.63 15.64 3.25
CA GLU A 63 -17.76 14.72 2.11
C GLU A 63 -17.82 13.25 2.54
N PHE A 64 -17.30 12.91 3.73
CA PHE A 64 -17.26 11.53 4.21
C PHE A 64 -18.50 11.17 5.03
N SER A 65 -19.11 10.03 4.73
CA SER A 65 -20.14 9.48 5.63
C SER A 65 -19.49 8.89 6.89
N ALA A 66 -20.14 9.04 8.05
CA ALA A 66 -19.66 8.46 9.30
C ALA A 66 -19.46 6.93 9.23
N GLY A 67 -20.25 6.25 8.38
CA GLY A 67 -20.12 4.82 8.12
C GLY A 67 -18.85 4.46 7.35
N GLU A 68 -18.49 5.24 6.32
CA GLU A 68 -17.26 5.03 5.55
C GLU A 68 -16.00 5.29 6.38
N VAL A 69 -16.00 6.35 7.19
CA VAL A 69 -14.87 6.65 8.10
C VAL A 69 -14.67 5.50 9.08
N ARG A 70 -15.76 5.03 9.71
CA ARG A 70 -15.69 3.88 10.64
C ARG A 70 -15.16 2.63 9.96
N ARG A 71 -15.66 2.32 8.75
CA ARG A 71 -15.17 1.19 7.95
C ARG A 71 -13.67 1.32 7.69
N HIS A 72 -13.21 2.50 7.27
CA HIS A 72 -11.80 2.73 6.99
C HIS A 72 -10.92 2.58 8.24
N LEU A 73 -11.34 3.15 9.36
CA LEU A 73 -10.64 3.00 10.65
C LEU A 73 -10.57 1.54 11.09
N SER A 74 -11.65 0.77 10.94
CA SER A 74 -11.64 -0.67 11.24
C SER A 74 -10.71 -1.46 10.32
N GLU A 75 -10.59 -1.10 9.04
CA GLU A 75 -9.62 -1.73 8.13
C GLU A 75 -8.18 -1.37 8.52
N VAL A 76 -7.92 -0.12 8.90
CA VAL A 76 -6.61 0.31 9.43
C VAL A 76 -6.26 -0.43 10.72
N GLU A 77 -7.22 -0.57 11.64
CA GLU A 77 -7.04 -1.32 12.89
C GLU A 77 -6.69 -2.79 12.60
N LYS A 78 -7.42 -3.46 11.71
CA LYS A 78 -7.10 -4.83 11.28
C LYS A 78 -5.71 -4.92 10.66
N PHE A 79 -5.35 -3.98 9.79
CA PHE A 79 -4.03 -3.94 9.17
C PHE A 79 -2.93 -3.81 10.23
N LEU A 80 -3.07 -2.86 11.16
CA LEU A 80 -2.12 -2.64 12.24
C LEU A 80 -2.00 -3.88 13.13
N TYR A 81 -3.13 -4.53 13.44
CA TYR A 81 -3.14 -5.79 14.17
C TYR A 81 -2.40 -6.91 13.44
N ILE A 82 -2.60 -7.06 12.12
CA ILE A 82 -1.89 -8.06 11.32
C ILE A 82 -0.39 -7.74 11.25
N ALA A 83 -0.04 -6.46 11.12
CA ALA A 83 1.33 -6.04 10.87
C ALA A 83 2.19 -5.93 12.14
N LEU A 84 1.57 -5.62 13.30
CA LEU A 84 2.26 -5.39 14.58
C LEU A 84 1.93 -6.45 15.63
N GLY A 85 0.88 -7.26 15.43
CA GLY A 85 0.38 -8.21 16.42
C GLY A 85 -0.58 -7.57 17.43
N SER A 86 -0.92 -8.33 18.47
CA SER A 86 -1.89 -7.94 19.50
C SER A 86 -1.27 -7.11 20.64
N GLU A 87 0.02 -6.84 20.61
CA GLU A 87 0.74 -6.19 21.71
C GLU A 87 0.58 -4.67 21.66
N SER A 88 -0.01 -4.10 22.72
CA SER A 88 -0.12 -2.65 22.89
C SER A 88 1.22 -2.05 23.33
N GLY A 89 1.59 -0.89 22.78
CA GLY A 89 2.79 -0.15 23.20
C GLY A 89 4.04 -0.44 22.36
N VAL A 90 3.90 -1.15 21.24
CA VAL A 90 5.01 -1.44 20.33
C VAL A 90 5.31 -0.21 19.46
N ASN A 91 6.57 0.26 19.47
CA ASN A 91 7.03 1.24 18.49
C ASN A 91 7.28 0.54 17.16
N ALA A 92 6.90 1.21 16.07
CA ALA A 92 7.08 0.67 14.73
C ALA A 92 7.49 1.75 13.74
N VAL A 93 8.33 1.36 12.78
CA VAL A 93 8.78 2.24 11.70
C VAL A 93 8.17 1.75 10.39
N PHE A 94 7.38 2.63 9.78
CA PHE A 94 6.75 2.40 8.49
C PHE A 94 7.50 3.16 7.41
N THR A 95 7.90 2.46 6.35
CA THR A 95 8.47 3.10 5.16
C THR A 95 7.69 2.69 3.92
N ASN A 96 7.05 3.68 3.27
CA ASN A 96 6.31 3.51 2.02
C ASN A 96 5.45 2.23 2.04
N GLY A 97 4.55 2.10 3.02
CA GLY A 97 3.61 0.97 3.15
C GLY A 97 4.16 -0.30 3.81
N ARG A 98 5.45 -0.38 4.14
CA ARG A 98 6.06 -1.55 4.80
C ARG A 98 6.32 -1.31 6.29
N VAL A 99 5.94 -2.26 7.13
CA VAL A 99 6.46 -2.37 8.51
C VAL A 99 7.87 -2.95 8.44
N ARG A 100 8.87 -2.16 8.84
CA ARG A 100 10.28 -2.60 8.87
C ARG A 100 10.73 -3.05 10.24
N LEU A 101 10.17 -2.46 11.28
CA LEU A 101 10.49 -2.76 12.67
C LEU A 101 9.18 -2.83 13.43
N SER A 102 8.94 -3.97 14.08
CA SER A 102 7.99 -4.09 15.18
C SER A 102 8.86 -4.33 16.41
N LEU A 103 8.84 -3.42 17.39
CA LEU A 103 9.50 -3.63 18.69
C LEU A 103 8.68 -4.60 19.58
N SER A 104 8.14 -5.67 18.99
CA SER A 104 7.50 -6.75 19.72
C SER A 104 8.55 -7.80 20.08
N PRO A 105 8.64 -8.26 21.34
CA PRO A 105 9.52 -9.35 21.75
C PRO A 105 9.30 -10.67 20.97
N ALA A 106 8.18 -10.82 20.25
CA ALA A 106 7.84 -12.05 19.53
C ALA A 106 8.21 -12.06 18.03
N VAL A 107 8.57 -10.93 17.42
CA VAL A 107 8.90 -10.87 15.98
C VAL A 107 10.27 -10.24 15.76
N THR A 108 11.29 -11.10 15.83
CA THR A 108 12.65 -10.97 15.26
C THR A 108 13.17 -9.55 15.02
N CYS A 109 13.42 -8.80 16.10
CA CYS A 109 14.48 -7.80 16.22
C CYS A 109 14.44 -7.21 17.65
N PRO A 110 15.33 -7.61 18.58
CA PRO A 110 15.38 -7.01 19.90
C PRO A 110 16.09 -5.66 19.76
N ILE A 111 15.35 -4.63 19.37
CA ILE A 111 15.84 -3.25 19.39
C ILE A 111 15.25 -2.67 20.67
N ASP A 112 16.11 -2.47 21.67
CA ASP A 112 15.78 -1.70 22.87
C ASP A 112 15.25 -0.32 22.45
N GLU A 113 14.31 0.26 23.19
CA GLU A 113 13.64 1.54 22.87
C GLU A 113 14.65 2.69 22.62
N SER A 114 15.90 2.51 23.04
CA SER A 114 17.03 3.42 22.89
C SER A 114 17.84 3.29 21.58
N THR A 115 17.58 2.31 20.72
CA THR A 115 18.57 1.90 19.68
C THR A 115 18.29 2.43 18.27
N PHE A 116 17.12 3.03 17.99
CA PHE A 116 16.81 3.60 16.67
C PHE A 116 16.85 5.13 16.70
N LEU A 117 17.93 5.69 16.14
CA LEU A 117 18.22 7.12 16.17
C LEU A 117 17.78 7.83 14.88
N SER A 118 17.81 9.16 14.89
CA SER A 118 17.55 9.97 13.69
C SER A 118 18.50 9.64 12.53
N ALA A 119 19.74 9.26 12.82
CA ALA A 119 20.70 8.81 11.83
C ALA A 119 20.25 7.51 11.13
N ASP A 120 19.61 6.60 11.86
CA ASP A 120 19.09 5.35 11.32
C ASP A 120 17.86 5.59 10.44
N LEU A 121 17.03 6.58 10.77
CA LEU A 121 15.94 7.06 9.90
C LEU A 121 16.47 7.57 8.56
N HIS A 122 17.51 8.40 8.57
CA HIS A 122 18.12 8.92 7.34
C HIS A 122 18.80 7.82 6.51
N LEU A 123 19.45 6.87 7.16
CA LEU A 123 20.03 5.71 6.48
C LEU A 123 18.93 4.84 5.83
N LEU A 124 17.85 4.58 6.57
CA LEU A 124 16.71 3.82 6.08
C LEU A 124 16.04 4.51 4.89
N GLU A 125 15.80 5.82 4.98
CA GLU A 125 15.30 6.66 3.89
C GLU A 125 16.19 6.55 2.65
N SER A 126 17.50 6.73 2.82
CA SER A 126 18.48 6.67 1.72
C SER A 126 18.49 5.30 1.03
N ILE A 127 18.39 4.22 1.81
CA ILE A 127 18.35 2.85 1.28
C ILE A 127 17.04 2.59 0.52
N GLU A 128 15.89 2.99 1.06
CA GLU A 128 14.59 2.83 0.40
C GLU A 128 14.53 3.62 -0.90
N LEU A 129 15.02 4.87 -0.89
CA LEU A 129 15.09 5.72 -2.07
C LEU A 129 15.93 5.05 -3.15
N LYS A 130 17.17 4.65 -2.83
CA LYS A 130 18.10 4.06 -3.79
C LYS A 130 17.67 2.70 -4.32
N LYS A 131 17.15 1.81 -3.47
CA LYS A 131 16.86 0.43 -3.86
C LYS A 131 15.51 0.25 -4.55
N ARG A 132 14.57 1.17 -4.34
CA ARG A 132 13.20 0.97 -4.82
C ARG A 132 12.61 2.22 -5.47
N THR A 133 12.60 3.34 -4.76
CA THR A 133 11.91 4.54 -5.26
C THR A 133 12.54 5.04 -6.55
N ASN A 134 13.88 5.07 -6.67
CA ASN A 134 14.55 5.48 -7.90
C ASN A 134 14.16 4.62 -9.10
N HIS A 135 14.11 3.30 -8.94
CA HIS A 135 13.70 2.42 -10.04
C HIS A 135 12.24 2.64 -10.47
N ILE A 136 11.36 2.95 -9.51
CA ILE A 136 9.96 3.31 -9.79
C ILE A 136 9.88 4.66 -10.49
N VAL A 137 10.69 5.63 -10.08
CA VAL A 137 10.81 6.95 -10.73
C VAL A 137 11.22 6.77 -12.19
N ASP A 138 12.30 6.03 -12.43
CA ASP A 138 12.81 5.78 -13.79
C ASP A 138 11.71 5.19 -14.70
N ILE A 139 10.97 4.19 -14.21
CA ILE A 139 9.86 3.58 -14.96
C ILE A 139 8.72 4.58 -15.19
N ILE A 140 8.32 5.34 -14.17
CA ILE A 140 7.21 6.30 -14.27
C ILE A 140 7.54 7.45 -15.23
N GLU A 141 8.80 7.87 -15.30
CA GLU A 141 9.27 8.88 -16.26
C GLU A 141 9.18 8.39 -17.72
N GLU A 142 9.30 7.08 -17.95
CA GLU A 142 9.14 6.46 -19.28
C GLU A 142 7.67 6.25 -19.68
N VAL A 143 6.72 6.36 -18.76
CA VAL A 143 5.29 6.15 -19.04
C VAL A 143 4.73 7.29 -19.91
N THR A 144 4.06 6.93 -21.00
CA THR A 144 3.29 7.88 -21.81
C THR A 144 1.86 8.01 -21.29
N TRP A 145 1.51 9.19 -20.79
CA TRP A 145 0.19 9.47 -20.21
C TRP A 145 -0.78 9.91 -21.33
N GLN A 146 -1.54 8.97 -21.89
CA GLN A 146 -2.41 9.24 -23.04
C GLN A 146 -3.77 9.87 -22.68
N ASP A 147 -4.27 9.64 -21.47
CA ASP A 147 -5.60 10.10 -21.01
C ASP A 147 -5.54 11.06 -19.81
N VAL A 148 -4.39 11.69 -19.57
CA VAL A 148 -4.21 12.65 -18.46
C VAL A 148 -3.92 14.02 -19.04
N ASP A 149 -4.66 15.02 -18.56
CA ASP A 149 -4.41 16.42 -18.89
C ASP A 149 -2.95 16.79 -18.56
N PRO A 150 -2.16 17.33 -19.51
CA PRO A 150 -0.80 17.78 -19.25
C PRO A 150 -0.68 18.75 -18.06
N ASP A 151 -1.71 19.58 -17.82
CA ASP A 151 -1.72 20.53 -16.70
C ASP A 151 -1.86 19.82 -15.33
N MET A 152 -2.34 18.58 -15.32
CA MET A 152 -2.47 17.74 -14.12
C MET A 152 -1.18 16.97 -13.80
N LEU A 153 -0.25 16.83 -14.76
CA LEU A 153 1.04 16.15 -14.61
C LEU A 153 2.05 17.00 -13.81
N THR A 154 1.64 17.44 -12.64
CA THR A 154 2.48 18.22 -11.72
C THR A 154 3.47 17.33 -10.97
N SER A 155 4.55 17.92 -10.44
CA SER A 155 5.49 17.21 -9.56
C SER A 155 4.80 16.54 -8.36
N LYS A 156 3.71 17.14 -7.87
CA LYS A 156 2.89 16.55 -6.81
C LYS A 156 2.20 15.28 -7.29
N PHE A 157 1.52 15.33 -8.44
CA PHE A 157 0.84 14.18 -9.01
C PHE A 157 1.82 13.02 -9.23
N ILE A 158 2.96 13.28 -9.85
CA ILE A 158 4.00 12.26 -10.08
C ILE A 158 4.50 11.67 -8.76
N SER A 159 4.75 12.50 -7.74
CA SER A 159 5.14 12.02 -6.41
C SER A 159 4.06 11.14 -5.76
N ASP A 160 2.78 11.49 -5.90
CA ASP A 160 1.66 10.72 -5.36
C ASP A 160 1.57 9.34 -6.05
N ILE A 161 1.79 9.28 -7.37
CA ILE A 161 1.85 8.02 -8.13
C ILE A 161 3.05 7.19 -7.69
N ILE A 162 4.25 7.77 -7.62
CA ILE A 162 5.47 7.08 -7.14
C ILE A 162 5.22 6.47 -5.76
N MET A 163 4.64 7.23 -4.83
CA MET A 163 4.38 6.76 -3.47
C MET A 163 3.34 5.63 -3.46
N SER A 164 2.29 5.75 -4.28
CA SER A 164 1.23 4.73 -4.40
C SER A 164 1.76 3.41 -4.96
N VAL A 165 2.56 3.47 -6.03
CA VAL A 165 3.21 2.29 -6.63
C VAL A 165 4.20 1.67 -5.66
N SER A 166 5.06 2.49 -5.04
CA SER A 166 6.04 2.06 -4.05
C SER A 166 5.40 1.37 -2.85
N SER A 167 4.29 1.91 -2.35
CA SER A 167 3.49 1.30 -1.27
C SER A 167 2.91 -0.05 -1.68
N SER A 168 2.25 -0.10 -2.84
CA SER A 168 1.62 -1.32 -3.35
C SER A 168 2.61 -2.46 -3.58
N MET A 169 3.81 -2.13 -4.09
CA MET A 169 4.89 -3.12 -4.27
C MET A 169 5.47 -3.63 -2.95
N SER A 170 5.37 -2.84 -1.87
CA SER A 170 5.92 -3.21 -0.55
C SER A 170 5.14 -4.30 0.16
N MET A 171 3.84 -4.36 -0.10
CA MET A 171 2.94 -5.32 0.53
C MET A 171 3.09 -6.73 -0.04
N ARG A 172 3.79 -6.89 -1.18
CA ARG A 172 4.09 -8.22 -1.72
C ARG A 172 5.19 -8.88 -0.90
N GLU A 173 4.87 -10.04 -0.32
CA GLU A 173 5.90 -10.98 0.11
C GLU A 173 6.74 -11.35 -1.12
N ARG A 174 8.05 -11.05 -1.08
CA ARG A 174 9.01 -11.51 -2.09
C ARG A 174 9.20 -13.02 -1.91
N SER A 175 8.25 -13.83 -2.38
CA SER A 175 8.41 -15.29 -2.45
C SER A 175 8.90 -15.78 -3.81
N SER A 176 9.02 -14.90 -4.82
CA SER A 176 9.61 -15.25 -6.11
C SER A 176 10.14 -14.01 -6.79
N GLU A 177 11.40 -14.04 -7.22
CA GLU A 177 11.86 -13.18 -8.31
C GLU A 177 10.80 -13.25 -9.41
N SER A 178 10.23 -12.10 -9.79
CA SER A 178 9.39 -12.04 -10.98
C SER A 178 10.29 -12.34 -12.16
N ALA A 179 10.41 -13.62 -12.52
CA ALA A 179 11.12 -14.04 -13.72
C ALA A 179 10.36 -13.44 -14.91
N ARG A 180 10.93 -12.40 -15.51
CA ARG A 180 10.45 -11.91 -16.80
C ARG A 180 10.92 -12.92 -17.85
N PHE A 181 10.00 -13.79 -18.28
CA PHE A 181 10.25 -14.71 -19.40
C PHE A 181 10.12 -13.94 -20.73
N GLU A 182 10.93 -12.89 -20.92
CA GLU A 182 11.02 -12.16 -22.19
C GLU A 182 11.74 -12.98 -23.28
N VAL A 183 12.24 -14.19 -22.94
CA VAL A 183 13.27 -14.92 -23.72
C VAL A 183 12.78 -16.19 -24.44
N LEU A 184 11.49 -16.56 -24.35
CA LEU A 184 10.99 -17.72 -25.12
C LEU A 184 10.35 -17.23 -26.42
N SER A 185 10.99 -17.52 -27.56
CA SER A 185 10.56 -17.08 -28.88
C SER A 185 9.18 -17.65 -29.24
N ASP A 186 8.24 -16.75 -29.50
CA ASP A 186 6.81 -17.04 -29.71
C ASP A 186 6.48 -17.73 -31.04
N GLN A 187 7.46 -18.08 -31.86
CA GLN A 187 7.17 -18.40 -33.27
C GLN A 187 6.54 -19.79 -33.48
N HIS A 188 6.84 -20.81 -32.65
CA HIS A 188 6.35 -22.18 -32.94
C HIS A 188 5.97 -23.06 -31.74
N SER A 189 6.21 -22.64 -30.49
CA SER A 189 5.94 -23.47 -29.29
C SER A 189 5.02 -22.80 -28.27
N ALA A 190 4.38 -21.68 -28.61
CA ALA A 190 3.54 -20.93 -27.67
C ALA A 190 2.10 -20.78 -28.17
N ILE A 191 1.13 -21.01 -27.28
CA ILE A 191 -0.28 -20.64 -27.47
C ILE A 191 -0.47 -19.29 -26.77
N ILE A 192 -0.77 -18.26 -27.54
CA ILE A 192 -0.96 -16.89 -27.04
C ILE A 192 -2.44 -16.53 -27.10
N LEU A 193 -3.00 -16.21 -25.94
CA LEU A 193 -4.37 -15.77 -25.75
C LEU A 193 -4.35 -14.36 -25.17
N ASN A 194 -4.21 -13.37 -26.04
CA ASN A 194 -4.08 -11.97 -25.63
C ASN A 194 -5.45 -11.38 -25.25
N ASN A 195 -5.46 -10.67 -24.13
CA ASN A 195 -6.53 -9.77 -23.74
C ASN A 195 -5.89 -8.49 -23.20
N GLU A 196 -5.97 -7.40 -23.98
CA GLU A 196 -5.32 -6.12 -23.66
C GLU A 196 -5.87 -5.50 -22.36
N ASN A 197 -7.12 -5.82 -22.00
CA ASN A 197 -7.79 -5.30 -20.82
C ASN A 197 -7.72 -6.25 -19.62
N SER A 198 -6.91 -7.31 -19.67
CA SER A 198 -6.81 -8.25 -18.55
C SER A 198 -5.96 -7.70 -17.42
N SER A 199 -6.47 -7.79 -16.18
CA SER A 199 -5.70 -7.48 -14.97
C SER A 199 -4.78 -8.62 -14.50
N ILE A 200 -4.87 -9.79 -15.14
CA ILE A 200 -4.15 -11.00 -14.77
C ILE A 200 -3.46 -11.53 -16.02
N HIS A 201 -2.15 -11.76 -15.91
CA HIS A 201 -1.33 -12.38 -16.94
C HIS A 201 -0.83 -13.73 -16.43
N ILE A 202 -0.98 -14.78 -17.24
CA ILE A 202 -0.52 -16.13 -16.91
C ILE A 202 0.47 -16.59 -17.97
N ASP A 203 1.73 -16.71 -17.58
CA ASP A 203 2.76 -17.39 -18.36
C ASP A 203 2.93 -18.82 -17.82
N ALA A 204 2.72 -19.82 -18.66
CA ALA A 204 2.84 -21.23 -18.30
C ALA A 204 3.78 -21.97 -19.25
N VAL A 205 4.77 -22.69 -18.71
CA VAL A 205 5.64 -23.58 -19.49
C VAL A 205 5.24 -25.02 -19.17
N LEU A 206 4.73 -25.75 -20.16
CA LEU A 206 4.15 -27.08 -20.00
C LEU A 206 4.88 -28.10 -20.86
N ASP A 207 5.27 -29.21 -20.27
CA ASP A 207 5.57 -30.42 -21.04
C ASP A 207 4.24 -31.15 -21.34
N PRO A 208 3.76 -31.20 -22.60
CA PRO A 208 2.49 -31.84 -22.93
C PRO A 208 2.46 -33.35 -22.59
N LEU A 209 3.63 -33.99 -22.46
CA LEU A 209 3.75 -35.41 -22.14
C LEU A 209 3.67 -35.68 -20.63
N SER A 210 3.79 -34.65 -19.79
CA SER A 210 3.73 -34.77 -18.34
C SER A 210 2.29 -34.90 -17.84
N PRO A 211 1.97 -35.91 -16.99
CA PRO A 211 0.65 -36.04 -16.35
C PRO A 211 0.24 -34.80 -15.54
N THR A 212 1.21 -34.07 -14.99
CA THR A 212 0.96 -32.84 -14.22
C THR A 212 0.49 -31.70 -15.14
N SER A 213 1.16 -31.53 -16.29
CA SER A 213 0.78 -30.54 -17.30
C SER A 213 -0.62 -30.80 -17.87
N GLN A 214 -1.00 -32.06 -18.03
CA GLN A 214 -2.33 -32.44 -18.52
C GLN A 214 -3.44 -32.08 -17.52
N LYS A 215 -3.17 -32.14 -16.21
CA LYS A 215 -4.10 -31.64 -15.18
C LYS A 215 -4.15 -30.12 -15.19
N LEU A 216 -3.00 -29.46 -15.30
CA LEU A 216 -2.90 -28.00 -15.28
C LEU A 216 -3.58 -27.37 -16.50
N SER A 217 -3.49 -27.98 -17.68
CA SER A 217 -4.14 -27.50 -18.90
C SER A 217 -5.67 -27.43 -18.76
N GLY A 218 -6.28 -28.39 -18.06
CA GLY A 218 -7.70 -28.36 -17.70
C GLY A 218 -8.06 -27.16 -16.83
N ILE A 219 -7.23 -26.84 -15.84
CA ILE A 219 -7.41 -25.69 -14.95
C ILE A 219 -7.25 -24.38 -15.72
N LEU A 220 -6.20 -24.25 -16.54
CA LEU A 220 -5.97 -23.06 -17.37
C LEU A 220 -7.15 -22.80 -18.30
N ARG A 221 -7.74 -23.85 -18.89
CA ARG A 221 -8.94 -23.72 -19.72
C ARG A 221 -10.14 -23.17 -18.93
N VAL A 222 -10.33 -23.61 -17.69
CA VAL A 222 -11.39 -23.10 -16.81
C VAL A 222 -11.13 -21.63 -16.46
N LEU A 223 -9.90 -21.28 -16.10
CA LEU A 223 -9.51 -19.90 -15.79
C LEU A 223 -9.76 -18.97 -17.00
N TRP A 224 -9.40 -19.40 -18.20
CA TRP A 224 -9.66 -18.65 -19.43
C TRP A 224 -11.15 -18.41 -19.64
N LYS A 225 -11.99 -19.43 -19.40
CA LYS A 225 -13.43 -19.32 -19.62
C LYS A 225 -14.12 -18.33 -18.68
N TYR A 226 -13.70 -18.26 -17.41
CA TYR A 226 -14.42 -17.48 -16.39
C TYR A 226 -13.80 -16.13 -16.07
N ILE A 227 -12.46 -16.02 -16.17
CA ILE A 227 -11.72 -14.83 -15.73
C ILE A 227 -11.10 -14.09 -16.92
N GLN A 228 -10.98 -14.76 -18.08
CA GLN A 228 -10.40 -14.20 -19.31
C GLN A 228 -9.05 -13.46 -19.11
N PRO A 229 -8.08 -14.03 -18.36
CA PRO A 229 -6.77 -13.41 -18.18
C PRO A 229 -5.95 -13.52 -19.47
N SER A 230 -5.05 -12.58 -19.77
CA SER A 230 -4.10 -12.77 -20.87
C SER A 230 -3.19 -13.97 -20.57
N MET A 231 -3.07 -14.93 -21.48
CA MET A 231 -2.28 -16.14 -21.27
C MET A 231 -1.26 -16.40 -22.37
N ARG A 232 -0.09 -16.87 -21.98
CA ARG A 232 0.91 -17.44 -22.88
C ARG A 232 1.31 -18.81 -22.36
N ILE A 233 1.04 -19.84 -23.15
CA ILE A 233 1.33 -21.24 -22.80
C ILE A 233 2.42 -21.76 -23.73
N VAL A 234 3.64 -21.89 -23.21
CA VAL A 234 4.77 -22.47 -23.93
C VAL A 234 4.78 -23.98 -23.73
N LEU A 235 4.67 -24.72 -24.83
CA LEU A 235 4.79 -26.17 -24.86
C LEU A 235 6.27 -26.55 -25.03
N ASN A 236 6.89 -27.05 -23.96
CA ASN A 236 8.27 -27.49 -23.93
C ASN A 236 8.35 -28.99 -23.62
N PRO A 237 8.21 -29.87 -24.63
CA PRO A 237 8.34 -31.30 -24.43
C PRO A 237 9.79 -31.65 -24.07
N LEU A 238 9.98 -32.32 -22.94
CA LEU A 238 11.28 -32.88 -22.61
C LEU A 238 11.44 -34.18 -23.42
N VAL A 239 12.49 -34.26 -24.23
CA VAL A 239 12.84 -35.50 -24.92
C VAL A 239 13.23 -36.51 -23.84
N GLY A 240 12.47 -37.60 -23.73
CA GLY A 240 12.75 -38.70 -22.80
C GLY A 240 14.03 -39.46 -23.13
#